data_AF-A0AAD6ZMI7-F1
#
_entry.id   AF-A0AAD6ZMI7-F1
#
_cell.length_a   1.000
_cell.length_b   1.000
_cell.length_c   1.000
_cell.angle_alpha   90.00
_cell.angle_beta   90.00
_cell.angle_gamma   90.00
#
_symmetry.space_group_name_H-M   'P 1'
#
loop_
_entity.id
_entity.type
_entity.pdbx_description
1 polymer ?
#
loop_
_entity_poly.entity_id
_entity_poly.type
_entity_poly.pdbx_seq_one_letter_code
_entity_poly.pdbx_strand_id
1 'polypeptide(L)'
;NLGVERLLYPARYRLPIPREWRLCRFCRTQCEDEVHALFLCNGHAPLLALRSSFLSDLFSVDPTLRRVMSDYTAHAFLRHIVASRKVIGKVATYVCV
;
A
#
# COMPACT_ATOMS: atom_id res chain seq x y z
N ASN A 1 2.69 5.25 -8.14
CA ASN A 1 3.94 4.55 -8.55
C ASN A 1 4.75 4.21 -7.29
N LEU A 2 4.70 2.97 -6.79
CA LEU A 2 5.46 2.58 -5.58
C LEU A 2 6.95 2.54 -5.92
N GLY A 3 7.81 3.05 -5.02
CA GLY A 3 9.24 3.28 -5.29
C GLY A 3 10.04 2.02 -5.68
N VAL A 4 9.44 0.84 -5.52
CA VAL A 4 9.99 -0.49 -5.79
C VAL A 4 9.95 -0.86 -7.28
N GLU A 5 9.00 -0.31 -8.05
CA GLU A 5 8.84 -0.66 -9.46
C GLU A 5 10.06 -0.25 -10.29
N ARG A 6 10.76 0.83 -9.89
CA ARG A 6 12.01 1.29 -10.54
C ARG A 6 13.21 0.35 -10.32
N LEU A 7 13.17 -0.55 -9.33
CA LEU A 7 14.23 -1.53 -9.08
C LEU A 7 14.00 -2.86 -9.83
N LEU A 8 12.85 -3.02 -10.49
CA LEU A 8 12.53 -4.21 -11.29
C LEU A 8 13.19 -4.19 -12.67
N TYR A 9 13.42 -3.00 -13.23
CA TYR A 9 13.91 -2.89 -14.60
C TYR A 9 15.45 -2.92 -14.63
N PRO A 10 16.05 -3.80 -15.45
CA PRO A 10 17.48 -3.71 -15.70
C PRO A 10 17.80 -2.35 -16.33
N ALA A 11 18.62 -1.57 -15.64
CA ALA A 11 19.29 -0.41 -16.25
C ALA A 11 20.63 -0.89 -16.82
N ARG A 12 21.21 -0.14 -17.78
CA ARG A 12 22.48 -0.50 -18.47
C ARG A 12 23.63 -0.94 -17.54
N TYR A 13 23.57 -0.62 -16.25
CA TYR A 13 24.57 -0.96 -15.23
C TYR A 13 23.99 -1.45 -13.89
N ARG A 14 22.74 -1.93 -13.85
CA ARG A 14 22.11 -2.39 -12.59
C ARG A 14 21.50 -3.78 -12.75
N LEU A 15 22.07 -4.74 -12.02
CA LEU A 15 21.45 -6.06 -11.84
C LEU A 15 20.14 -5.93 -11.05
N PRO A 16 19.10 -6.73 -11.36
CA PRO A 16 17.88 -6.75 -10.57
C PRO A 16 18.19 -7.06 -9.11
N ILE A 17 17.75 -6.20 -8.18
CA ILE A 17 17.89 -6.47 -6.75
C ILE A 17 16.85 -7.54 -6.38
N PRO A 18 17.22 -8.68 -5.76
CA PRO A 18 16.27 -9.66 -5.27
C PRO A 18 15.19 -9.01 -4.38
N ARG A 19 13.94 -9.48 -4.45
CA ARG A 19 12.81 -8.81 -3.76
C ARG A 19 13.07 -8.71 -2.27
N GLU A 20 13.59 -9.77 -1.68
CA GLU A 20 13.97 -9.89 -0.27
C GLU A 20 14.96 -8.80 0.21
N TRP A 21 15.72 -8.18 -0.68
CA TRP A 21 16.68 -7.13 -0.34
C TRP A 21 16.11 -5.72 -0.52
N ARG A 22 14.86 -5.60 -0.98
CA ARG A 22 14.18 -4.31 -1.20
C ARG A 22 13.47 -3.88 0.06
N LEU A 23 14.26 -3.54 1.07
CA LEU A 23 13.74 -2.99 2.32
C LEU A 23 12.90 -1.74 2.05
N CYS A 24 11.80 -1.63 2.79
CA CYS A 24 10.91 -0.48 2.80
C CYS A 24 11.67 0.81 3.00
N ARG A 25 11.49 1.76 2.09
CA ARG A 25 12.13 3.08 2.14
C ARG A 25 11.78 3.87 3.40
N PHE A 26 10.67 3.52 4.07
CA PHE A 26 10.20 4.15 5.29
C PHE A 26 10.79 3.48 6.54
N CYS A 27 10.51 2.19 6.77
CA CYS A 27 10.93 1.52 8.01
C CYS A 27 12.28 0.79 7.92
N ARG A 28 12.75 0.45 6.72
CA ARG A 28 13.99 -0.31 6.47
C ARG A 28 14.07 -1.68 7.16
N THR A 29 12.95 -2.25 7.61
CA THR A 29 12.93 -3.53 8.35
C THR A 29 12.22 -4.67 7.63
N GLN A 30 11.31 -4.36 6.71
CA GLN A 30 10.55 -5.35 5.92
C GLN A 30 10.66 -5.01 4.44
N CYS A 31 10.41 -5.98 3.56
CA CYS A 31 10.32 -5.73 2.12
C CYS A 31 9.22 -4.70 1.83
N GLU A 32 9.49 -3.74 0.94
CA GLU A 32 8.45 -2.85 0.43
C GLU A 32 7.57 -3.59 -0.58
N ASP A 33 6.28 -3.70 -0.27
CA ASP A 33 5.22 -4.06 -1.21
C ASP A 33 4.01 -3.15 -0.99
N GLU A 34 2.97 -3.31 -1.81
CA GLU A 34 1.74 -2.52 -1.76
C GLU A 34 1.09 -2.60 -0.37
N VAL A 35 1.06 -3.79 0.22
CA VAL A 35 0.37 -4.05 1.49
C VAL A 35 1.14 -3.42 2.65
N HIS A 36 2.46 -3.58 2.68
CA HIS A 36 3.33 -2.99 3.67
C HIS A 36 3.27 -1.47 3.59
N ALA A 37 3.44 -0.87 2.41
CA ALA A 37 3.39 0.58 2.25
C ALA A 37 2.03 1.16 2.64
N LEU A 38 0.94 0.57 2.16
CA LEU A 38 -0.41 1.11 2.34
C LEU A 38 -0.97 0.85 3.75
N PHE A 39 -0.69 -0.30 4.36
CA PHE A 39 -1.42 -0.72 5.57
C PHE A 39 -0.55 -1.00 6.79
N LEU A 40 0.69 -1.47 6.63
CA LEU A 40 1.46 -2.03 7.76
C LEU A 40 2.63 -1.16 8.21
N CYS A 41 3.19 -0.34 7.32
CA CYS A 41 4.43 0.36 7.59
C CYS A 41 4.22 1.49 8.60
N ASN A 42 4.93 1.42 9.74
CA ASN A 42 4.89 2.44 10.78
C ASN A 42 6.18 3.28 10.87
N GLY A 43 7.07 3.15 9.89
CA GLY A 43 8.40 3.78 9.91
C GLY A 43 8.45 5.27 9.58
N HIS A 44 7.32 5.91 9.25
CA HIS A 44 7.29 7.31 8.80
C HIS A 44 6.01 8.02 9.26
N ALA A 45 6.12 9.03 10.13
CA ALA A 45 4.95 9.69 10.71
C ALA A 45 4.00 10.32 9.67
N PRO A 46 4.48 11.02 8.62
CA PRO A 46 3.60 11.49 7.55
C PRO A 46 2.86 10.36 6.81
N LEU A 47 3.45 9.17 6.70
CA LEU A 47 2.78 8.02 6.09
C LEU A 47 1.60 7.53 6.95
N LEU A 48 1.76 7.55 8.27
CA LEU A 48 0.69 7.20 9.21
C LEU A 48 -0.51 8.17 9.09
N ALA A 49 -0.23 9.47 8.96
CA ALA A 49 -1.26 10.48 8.75
C ALA A 49 -2.02 10.25 7.44
N LEU A 50 -1.30 10.05 6.33
CA LEU A 50 -1.90 9.76 5.03
C LEU A 50 -2.74 8.48 5.04
N ARG A 51 -2.26 7.42 5.70
CA ARG A 51 -3.02 6.18 5.87
C ARG A 51 -4.30 6.40 6.65
N SER A 52 -4.25 7.19 7.72
CA SER A 52 -5.42 7.48 8.55
C SER A 52 -6.48 8.22 7.75
N SER A 53 -6.08 9.23 6.96
CA SER A 53 -6.98 9.95 6.05
C SER A 53 -7.56 9.03 4.98
N PHE A 54 -6.71 8.22 4.34
CA PHE A 54 -7.13 7.25 3.33
C PHE A 54 -8.18 6.27 3.87
N LEU A 55 -7.94 5.67 5.03
CA LEU A 55 -8.88 4.74 5.65
C LEU A 55 -10.18 5.44 6.05
N SER A 56 -10.10 6.67 6.58
CA SER A 56 -11.27 7.49 6.90
C SER A 56 -12.13 7.74 5.65
N ASP A 57 -11.51 8.12 4.54
CA ASP A 57 -12.20 8.33 3.26
C ASP A 57 -12.88 7.05 2.78
N LEU A 58 -12.19 5.90 2.80
CA LEU A 58 -12.78 4.61 2.43
C LEU A 58 -13.99 4.27 3.30
N PHE A 59 -13.88 4.45 4.61
CA PHE A 59 -14.95 4.14 5.56
C PHE A 59 -16.13 5.09 5.45
N SER A 60 -15.93 6.32 4.96
CA SER A 60 -17.03 7.23 4.65
C SER A 60 -17.84 6.79 3.43
N VAL A 61 -17.19 6.15 2.45
CA VAL A 61 -17.86 5.65 1.24
C VAL A 61 -18.52 4.30 1.47
N ASP A 62 -17.86 3.39 2.20
CA ASP A 62 -18.43 2.12 2.61
C ASP A 62 -18.04 1.77 4.06
N PRO A 63 -18.93 2.06 5.04
CA PRO A 63 -18.67 1.78 6.46
C PRO A 63 -18.43 0.30 6.78
N THR A 64 -18.89 -0.62 5.93
CA THR A 64 -18.68 -2.07 6.14
C THR A 64 -17.20 -2.45 6.05
N LEU A 65 -16.40 -1.64 5.35
CA LEU A 65 -14.96 -1.87 5.20
C LEU A 65 -14.20 -1.82 6.53
N ARG A 66 -14.74 -1.17 7.58
CA ARG A 66 -14.14 -1.24 8.93
C ARG A 66 -14.10 -2.68 9.42
N ARG A 67 -15.22 -3.39 9.28
CA ARG A 67 -15.35 -4.79 9.66
C ARG A 67 -14.49 -5.69 8.78
N VAL A 68 -14.53 -5.47 7.45
CA VAL A 68 -13.68 -6.23 6.52
C VAL A 68 -12.20 -6.07 6.86
N MET A 69 -11.75 -4.86 7.21
CA MET A 69 -10.35 -4.63 7.60
C MET A 69 -9.97 -5.38 8.89
N SER A 70 -10.88 -5.47 9.86
CA SER A 70 -10.64 -6.21 11.10
C SER A 70 -10.66 -7.73 10.90
N ASP A 71 -11.52 -8.23 10.02
CA ASP A 71 -11.75 -9.68 9.84
C ASP A 71 -10.76 -10.33 8.85
N TYR A 72 -10.07 -9.52 8.02
CA TYR A 72 -9.23 -10.01 6.91
C TYR A 72 -7.75 -9.67 7.09
N THR A 73 -6.88 -10.48 6.46
CA THR A 73 -5.47 -10.10 6.29
C THR A 73 -5.37 -8.86 5.40
N ALA A 74 -4.32 -8.06 5.57
CA ALA A 74 -4.14 -6.83 4.79
C ALA A 74 -4.09 -7.07 3.26
N HIS A 75 -3.57 -8.22 2.83
CA HIS A 75 -3.64 -8.65 1.43
C HIS A 75 -5.07 -8.90 0.95
N ALA A 76 -5.88 -9.59 1.76
CA ALA A 76 -7.26 -9.87 1.40
C ALA A 76 -8.13 -8.61 1.47
N PHE A 77 -7.86 -7.69 2.39
CA PHE A 77 -8.44 -6.35 2.42
C PHE A 77 -8.09 -5.56 1.15
N LEU A 78 -6.82 -5.53 0.73
CA LEU A 78 -6.40 -4.88 -0.52
C LEU A 78 -7.17 -5.43 -1.73
N ARG A 79 -7.26 -6.76 -1.86
CA ARG A 79 -8.05 -7.39 -2.94
C ARG A 79 -9.52 -6.99 -2.89
N HIS A 80 -10.09 -6.91 -1.70
CA HIS A 80 -11.50 -6.53 -1.51
C HIS A 80 -11.76 -5.08 -1.96
N ILE A 81 -10.93 -4.12 -1.55
CA ILE A 81 -11.13 -2.71 -1.92
C ILE A 81 -10.82 -2.45 -3.39
N VAL A 82 -9.87 -3.17 -4.00
CA VAL A 82 -9.57 -3.07 -5.43
C VAL A 82 -10.71 -3.64 -6.29
N ALA A 83 -11.39 -4.69 -5.82
CA ALA A 83 -12.55 -5.27 -6.51
C ALA A 83 -13.85 -4.47 -6.30
N SER A 84 -13.89 -3.53 -5.35
CA SER A 84 -15.11 -2.82 -4.99
C SER A 84 -15.31 -1.58 -5.86
N ARG A 85 -16.33 -1.62 -6.73
CA ARG A 85 -16.73 -0.47 -7.57
C ARG A 85 -17.11 0.77 -6.77
N LYS A 86 -17.52 0.63 -5.51
CA LYS A 86 -17.87 1.76 -4.64
C LYS A 86 -16.66 2.61 -4.28
N VAL A 87 -15.52 1.97 -4.01
CA VAL A 87 -14.36 2.65 -3.42
C VAL A 87 -13.15 2.70 -4.35
N ILE A 88 -13.14 1.97 -5.47
CA ILE A 88 -12.01 1.93 -6.40
C ILE A 88 -11.58 3.33 -6.89
N GLY A 89 -12.54 4.25 -7.09
CA GLY A 89 -12.22 5.63 -7.47
C GLY A 89 -11.41 6.37 -6.40
N LYS A 90 -11.71 6.13 -5.11
CA LYS A 90 -10.92 6.65 -3.99
C LYS A 90 -9.58 5.95 -3.89
N VAL A 91 -9.51 4.63 -4.05
CA VAL A 91 -8.23 3.90 -4.06
C VAL A 91 -7.29 4.46 -5.14
N ALA A 92 -7.79 4.72 -6.35
CA ALA A 92 -6.99 5.26 -7.44
C ALA A 92 -6.37 6.64 -7.13
N THR A 93 -7.08 7.52 -6.42
CA THR A 93 -6.55 8.85 -6.03
C THR A 93 -5.31 8.80 -5.13
N TYR A 94 -5.11 7.69 -4.40
CA TYR A 94 -3.98 7.54 -3.49
C TYR A 94 -2.80 6.76 -4.11
N VAL A 95 -3.01 6.06 -5.23
CA VAL A 95 -1.99 5.18 -5.86
C VAL A 95 -1.36 5.83 -7.12
N CYS A 96 -2.06 6.77 -7.77
CA CYS A 96 -1.61 7.48 -8.98
C CYS A 96 -0.79 8.75 -8.71
N VAL A 97 0.13 8.73 -7.74
CA VAL A 97 1.22 9.72 -7.61
C VAL A 97 2.51 9.15 -8.17
#